data_AF-A0A7S3I0S0-F1
#
_entry.id   AF-A0A7S3I0S0-F1
#
_cell.length_a   1.000
_cell.length_b   1.000
_cell.length_c   1.000
_cell.angle_alpha   90.00
_cell.angle_beta   90.00
_cell.angle_gamma   90.00
#
_symmetry.space_group_name_H-M   'P 1'
#
loop_
_entity.id
_entity.type
_entity.pdbx_description
1 polymer ?
#
loop_
_entity_poly.entity_id
_entity_poly.type
_entity_poly.pdbx_seq_one_letter_code
_entity_poly.pdbx_strand_id
1 'polypeptide(L)'
;QHEEYRLTRETQYFDIKTVADVNSGLPNTMPSVEMFKEHMERMRIGKDCEIVCYDHVGMFSVARCAWMLRYFGAGNVRIMNGGLQKWLKEGRAVYSGAYTPGEGLPTEGDYASWVVQDPSDLAHLDQVHSIVSKLHHGDKSWQIIDSRPPPRFNGEVEEPAGTRQGHIPYSINVPFTEMIDAETGGLKSNEALTAV
;
A
#
# COMPACT_ATOMS: atom_id res chain seq x y z
N GLN A 1 19.48 7.80 -1.67
CA GLN A 1 18.11 8.09 -2.15
C GLN A 1 17.15 8.47 -1.04
N HIS A 2 16.91 7.66 -0.01
CA HIS A 2 15.91 7.98 1.04
C HIS A 2 16.28 9.19 1.93
N GLU A 3 17.56 9.51 2.06
CA GLU A 3 18.02 10.65 2.88
C GLU A 3 17.96 12.00 2.16
N GLU A 4 17.76 12.00 0.84
CA GLU A 4 17.83 13.21 0.00
C GLU A 4 16.46 13.82 -0.33
N TYR A 5 15.36 13.08 -0.13
CA TYR A 5 14.02 13.51 -0.54
C TYR A 5 12.95 13.26 0.53
N ARG A 6 13.27 13.58 1.78
CA ARG A 6 12.26 13.69 2.82
C ARG A 6 11.48 14.98 2.61
N LEU A 7 10.18 15.00 2.89
CA LEU A 7 9.42 16.27 2.81
C LEU A 7 9.67 17.14 4.05
N THR A 8 9.90 16.49 5.19
CA THR A 8 10.06 17.11 6.50
C THR A 8 11.06 16.32 7.33
N ARG A 9 11.46 16.88 8.47
CA ARG A 9 12.32 16.16 9.42
C ARG A 9 11.62 14.95 10.02
N GLU A 10 10.30 15.06 10.20
CA GLU A 10 9.37 14.07 10.76
C GLU A 10 9.11 12.89 9.81
N THR A 11 9.48 13.01 8.54
CA THR A 11 9.27 11.95 7.54
C THR A 11 9.97 10.66 7.95
N GLN A 12 9.17 9.60 8.09
CA GLN A 12 9.64 8.24 8.39
C GLN A 12 9.62 7.36 7.14
N TYR A 13 10.59 6.45 7.05
CA TYR A 13 10.65 5.49 5.95
C TYR A 13 9.89 4.21 6.30
N PHE A 14 8.72 4.05 5.68
CA PHE A 14 7.90 2.85 5.75
C PHE A 14 8.30 1.88 4.63
N ASP A 15 9.18 0.91 4.96
CA ASP A 15 9.55 -0.13 4.01
C ASP A 15 8.56 -1.28 4.05
N ILE A 16 7.69 -1.36 3.02
CA ILE A 16 6.67 -2.40 2.87
C ILE A 16 7.23 -3.83 2.83
N LYS A 17 8.53 -4.01 2.60
CA LYS A 17 9.19 -5.32 2.64
C LYS A 17 9.54 -5.74 4.06
N THR A 18 9.79 -4.78 4.95
CA THR A 18 10.13 -5.03 6.36
C THR A 18 8.89 -4.96 7.25
N VAL A 19 7.98 -4.01 6.99
CA VAL A 19 6.67 -3.93 7.65
C VAL A 19 5.72 -4.93 7.00
N ALA A 20 6.07 -6.20 7.14
CA ALA A 20 5.42 -7.35 6.54
C ALA A 20 5.61 -8.59 7.43
N ASP A 21 4.79 -9.63 7.24
CA ASP A 21 5.07 -10.94 7.84
C ASP A 21 6.21 -11.63 7.07
N VAL A 22 7.43 -11.40 7.57
CA VAL A 22 8.68 -11.97 7.03
C VAL A 22 8.79 -13.49 7.22
N ASN A 23 7.91 -14.10 8.03
CA ASN A 23 7.92 -15.54 8.28
C ASN A 23 6.97 -16.31 7.33
N SER A 24 6.09 -15.61 6.62
CA SER A 24 5.09 -16.23 5.73
C SER A 24 5.69 -17.00 4.53
N GLY A 25 6.95 -16.74 4.18
CA GLY A 25 7.55 -17.24 2.93
C GLY A 25 6.97 -16.61 1.66
N LEU A 26 6.07 -15.63 1.79
CA LEU A 26 5.43 -14.90 0.70
C LEU A 26 5.81 -13.41 0.75
N PRO A 27 5.92 -12.74 -0.40
CA PRO A 27 6.31 -11.33 -0.44
C PRO A 27 5.18 -10.42 0.06
N ASN A 28 5.53 -9.39 0.84
CA ASN A 28 4.65 -8.30 1.27
C ASN A 28 3.37 -8.75 2.01
N THR A 29 3.38 -9.93 2.64
CA THR A 29 2.28 -10.42 3.48
C THR A 29 2.00 -9.47 4.64
N MET A 30 0.74 -9.33 5.05
CA MET A 30 0.40 -8.48 6.18
C MET A 30 1.12 -8.94 7.46
N PRO A 31 1.79 -8.04 8.20
CA PRO A 31 2.42 -8.39 9.47
C PRO A 31 1.38 -8.76 10.54
N SER A 32 1.81 -9.39 11.62
CA SER A 32 0.98 -9.45 12.83
C SER A 32 0.81 -8.06 13.44
N VAL A 33 -0.16 -7.89 14.33
CA VAL A 33 -0.37 -6.63 15.06
C VAL A 33 0.89 -6.28 15.87
N GLU A 34 1.54 -7.26 16.48
CA GLU A 34 2.75 -7.10 17.29
C GLU A 34 3.93 -6.61 16.45
N MET A 35 4.19 -7.26 15.32
CA MET A 35 5.23 -6.83 14.38
C MET A 35 4.97 -5.41 13.86
N PHE A 36 3.71 -5.10 13.55
CA PHE A 36 3.33 -3.76 13.12
C PHE A 36 3.59 -2.71 14.21
N LYS A 37 3.24 -3.00 15.47
CA LYS A 37 3.49 -2.13 16.63
C LYS A 37 4.97 -1.83 16.80
N GLU A 38 5.83 -2.86 16.76
CA GLU A 38 7.28 -2.69 16.87
C GLU A 38 7.84 -1.74 15.81
N HIS A 39 7.36 -1.86 14.56
CA HIS A 39 7.76 -0.94 13.50
C HIS A 39 7.25 0.49 13.72
N MET A 40 6.00 0.65 14.16
CA MET A 40 5.42 1.97 14.43
C MET A 40 6.13 2.66 15.59
N GLU A 41 6.44 1.94 16.67
CA GLU A 41 7.19 2.45 17.82
C GLU A 41 8.61 2.86 17.43
N ARG A 42 9.32 2.04 16.64
CA ARG A 42 10.66 2.39 16.13
C ARG A 42 10.65 3.66 15.29
N MET A 43 9.58 3.88 14.52
CA MET A 43 9.39 5.10 13.71
C MET A 43 8.74 6.24 14.51
N ARG A 44 8.32 6.00 15.75
CA ARG A 44 7.56 6.93 16.60
C ARG A 44 6.27 7.43 15.97
N ILE A 45 5.62 6.58 15.18
CA ILE A 45 4.30 6.86 14.59
C ILE A 45 3.24 6.34 15.56
N GLY A 46 2.65 7.24 16.34
CA GLY A 46 1.50 6.92 17.18
C GLY A 46 0.22 6.77 16.37
N LYS A 47 -0.76 6.04 16.91
CA LYS A 47 -2.06 5.83 16.26
C LYS A 47 -2.82 7.13 15.97
N ASP A 48 -2.65 8.13 16.83
CA ASP A 48 -3.33 9.43 16.75
C ASP A 48 -2.60 10.45 15.86
N CYS A 49 -1.46 10.07 15.26
CA CYS A 49 -0.74 10.94 14.34
C CYS A 49 -1.60 11.29 13.11
N GLU A 50 -1.43 12.51 12.61
CA GLU A 50 -1.80 12.83 11.23
C GLU A 50 -0.72 12.29 10.30
N ILE A 51 -1.09 11.32 9.45
CA ILE A 51 -0.14 10.61 8.61
C ILE A 51 -0.40 10.96 7.15
N VAL A 52 0.60 11.53 6.49
CA VAL A 52 0.61 11.76 5.04
C VAL A 52 1.59 10.79 4.38
N CYS A 53 1.06 9.83 3.65
CA CYS A 53 1.84 8.85 2.90
C CYS A 53 2.19 9.39 1.51
N TYR A 54 3.42 9.16 1.07
CA TYR A 54 3.86 9.39 -0.30
C TYR A 54 4.90 8.34 -0.69
N ASP A 55 5.14 8.18 -1.98
CA ASP A 55 6.27 7.41 -2.49
C ASP A 55 7.06 8.22 -3.54
N HIS A 56 8.20 7.67 -3.97
CA HIS A 56 9.09 8.31 -4.92
C HIS A 56 8.65 8.16 -6.38
N VAL A 57 7.70 7.27 -6.67
CA VAL A 57 7.36 6.84 -8.04
C VAL A 57 6.08 7.51 -8.54
N GLY A 58 5.18 7.93 -7.64
CA GLY A 58 3.99 8.70 -7.97
C GLY A 58 2.75 8.19 -7.25
N MET A 59 2.45 6.88 -7.32
CA MET A 59 1.30 6.19 -6.70
C MET A 59 1.45 4.65 -6.82
N PHE A 60 2.59 4.07 -6.43
CA PHE A 60 2.84 2.63 -6.56
C PHE A 60 2.69 1.88 -5.23
N SER A 61 3.56 2.14 -4.26
CA SER A 61 3.57 1.45 -2.97
C SER A 61 2.82 2.22 -1.89
N VAL A 62 2.57 3.52 -2.11
CA VAL A 62 1.92 4.38 -1.12
C VAL A 62 0.51 3.92 -0.73
N ALA A 63 -0.26 3.35 -1.68
CA ALA A 63 -1.60 2.86 -1.41
C ALA A 63 -1.57 1.68 -0.43
N ARG A 64 -0.57 0.79 -0.55
CA ARG A 64 -0.36 -0.32 0.40
C ARG A 64 0.00 0.19 1.78
N CYS A 65 0.88 1.18 1.89
CA CYS A 65 1.25 1.81 3.17
C CYS A 65 0.01 2.42 3.86
N ALA A 66 -0.74 3.25 3.13
CA ALA A 66 -1.93 3.91 3.65
C ALA A 66 -3.04 2.92 4.05
N TRP A 67 -3.28 1.90 3.23
CA TRP A 67 -4.24 0.84 3.55
C TRP A 67 -3.82 0.05 4.79
N MET A 68 -2.54 -0.32 4.92
CA MET A 68 -2.03 -1.04 6.09
C MET A 68 -2.20 -0.25 7.39
N LEU A 69 -1.87 1.05 7.37
CA LEU A 69 -2.08 1.95 8.51
C LEU A 69 -3.56 2.00 8.93
N ARG A 70 -4.48 2.13 7.96
CA ARG A 70 -5.93 2.13 8.21
C ARG A 70 -6.43 0.78 8.73
N TYR A 71 -5.96 -0.32 8.15
CA TYR A 71 -6.29 -1.68 8.58
C TYR A 71 -5.93 -1.91 10.05
N PHE A 72 -4.80 -1.35 10.52
CA PHE A 72 -4.40 -1.39 11.93
C PHE A 72 -4.97 -0.26 12.80
N GLY A 73 -5.87 0.56 12.25
CA GLY A 73 -6.69 1.50 13.02
C GLY A 73 -6.19 2.93 13.08
N ALA A 74 -5.26 3.36 12.20
CA ALA A 74 -4.99 4.79 12.04
C ALA A 74 -6.22 5.52 11.51
N GLY A 75 -6.70 6.52 12.25
CA GLY A 75 -7.88 7.30 11.88
C GLY A 75 -7.60 8.41 10.86
N ASN A 76 -6.39 8.98 10.85
CA ASN A 76 -6.04 10.15 10.02
C ASN A 76 -4.89 9.84 9.06
N VAL A 77 -5.20 9.10 8.00
CA VAL A 77 -4.22 8.72 6.95
C VAL A 77 -4.62 9.36 5.63
N ARG A 78 -3.73 10.13 5.02
CA ARG A 78 -3.90 10.75 3.70
C ARG A 78 -2.80 10.30 2.75
N ILE A 79 -3.11 10.26 1.47
CA ILE A 79 -2.14 10.01 0.41
C ILE A 79 -1.84 11.33 -0.29
N MET A 80 -0.55 11.66 -0.47
CA MET A 80 -0.13 12.84 -1.21
C MET A 80 -0.32 12.60 -2.72
N ASN A 81 -1.38 13.16 -3.28
CA ASN A 81 -1.76 12.94 -4.67
C ASN A 81 -0.68 13.44 -5.66
N GLY A 82 -0.15 12.53 -6.49
CA GLY A 82 0.96 12.78 -7.41
C GLY A 82 2.36 12.51 -6.84
N GLY A 83 2.43 12.15 -5.55
CA GLY A 83 3.66 11.70 -4.90
C GLY A 83 4.80 12.73 -4.92
N LEU A 84 6.01 12.26 -4.61
CA LEU A 84 7.20 13.11 -4.57
C LEU A 84 7.53 13.73 -5.94
N GLN A 85 7.24 13.01 -7.03
CA GLN A 85 7.52 13.49 -8.39
C GLN A 85 6.80 14.80 -8.69
N LYS A 86 5.50 14.87 -8.38
CA LYS A 86 4.73 16.11 -8.55
C LYS A 86 5.22 17.21 -7.62
N TRP A 87 5.52 16.88 -6.36
CA TRP A 87 6.06 17.83 -5.38
C TRP A 87 7.35 18.52 -5.88
N LEU A 88 8.28 17.74 -6.41
CA LEU A 88 9.53 18.24 -6.98
C LEU A 88 9.30 19.05 -8.26
N LYS A 89 8.41 18.61 -9.15
CA LYS A 89 8.04 19.34 -10.38
C LYS A 89 7.43 20.71 -10.09
N GLU A 90 6.72 20.85 -8.97
CA GLU A 90 6.19 22.12 -8.47
C GLU A 90 7.24 23.01 -7.79
N GLY A 91 8.50 22.58 -7.71
CA GLY A 91 9.59 23.35 -7.11
C GLY A 91 9.47 23.52 -5.59
N ARG A 92 8.75 22.62 -4.92
CA ARG A 92 8.54 22.68 -3.47
C ARG A 92 9.77 22.19 -2.71
N ALA A 93 9.97 22.75 -1.52
CA ALA A 93 11.10 22.43 -0.67
C ALA A 93 11.08 20.96 -0.22
N VAL A 94 12.27 20.39 -0.06
CA VAL A 94 12.50 19.08 0.56
C VAL A 94 13.47 19.24 1.71
N TYR A 95 13.43 18.27 2.62
CA TYR A 95 14.36 18.10 3.71
C TYR A 95 15.43 17.07 3.33
N SER A 96 16.69 17.42 3.56
CA SER A 96 17.84 16.56 3.34
C SER A 96 18.66 16.41 4.62
N GLY A 97 19.30 15.26 4.77
CA GLY A 97 20.15 14.94 5.92
C GLY A 97 20.00 13.50 6.36
N ALA A 98 20.96 13.05 7.18
CA ALA A 98 21.01 11.68 7.69
C ALA A 98 19.66 11.26 8.29
N TYR A 99 19.16 10.08 7.92
CA TYR A 99 17.89 9.58 8.42
C TYR A 99 18.08 8.89 9.77
N THR A 100 17.32 9.31 10.77
CA THR A 100 17.19 8.60 12.06
C THR A 100 15.71 8.26 12.29
N PRO A 101 15.36 6.98 12.56
CA PRO A 101 13.98 6.63 12.89
C PRO A 101 13.43 7.43 14.07
N GLY A 102 12.21 7.95 13.93
CA GLY A 102 11.55 8.80 14.92
C GLY A 102 12.09 10.23 15.00
N GLU A 103 12.97 10.65 14.09
CA GLU A 103 13.46 12.04 14.05
C GLU A 103 12.29 13.02 13.90
N GLY A 104 12.28 14.10 14.68
CA GLY A 104 11.22 15.12 14.66
C GLY A 104 9.92 14.72 15.36
N LEU A 105 9.73 13.43 15.69
CA LEU A 105 8.53 12.93 16.34
C LEU A 105 8.70 12.79 17.87
N PRO A 106 7.62 12.98 18.66
CA PRO A 106 7.64 12.78 20.10
C PRO A 106 8.12 11.38 20.49
N THR A 107 8.86 11.27 21.60
CA THR A 107 9.29 9.97 22.14
C THR A 107 8.11 9.17 22.70
N GLU A 108 7.13 9.87 23.26
CA GLU A 108 5.88 9.30 23.77
C GLU A 108 4.81 9.28 22.66
N GLY A 109 4.02 8.21 22.62
CA GLY A 109 2.93 8.08 21.66
C GLY A 109 2.09 6.85 21.95
N ASP A 110 0.88 6.80 21.39
CA ASP A 110 0.05 5.61 21.47
C ASP A 110 0.51 4.57 20.44
N TYR A 111 1.42 3.70 20.88
CA TYR A 111 1.90 2.54 20.12
C TYR A 111 1.18 1.25 20.52
N ALA A 112 0.44 1.24 21.62
CA ALA A 112 -0.19 0.03 22.14
C ALA A 112 -1.57 -0.23 21.51
N SER A 113 -2.28 0.82 21.09
CA SER A 113 -3.66 0.72 20.61
C SER A 113 -3.82 0.36 19.13
N TRP A 114 -2.73 0.06 18.41
CA TRP A 114 -2.82 -0.52 17.05
C TRP A 114 -3.55 -1.86 17.10
N VAL A 115 -4.60 -2.01 16.30
CA VAL A 115 -5.45 -3.21 16.26
C VAL A 115 -6.07 -3.35 14.87
N VAL A 116 -6.30 -4.59 14.44
CA VAL A 116 -7.07 -4.84 13.22
C VAL A 116 -8.48 -4.26 13.38
N GLN A 117 -8.89 -3.38 12.46
CA GLN A 117 -10.23 -2.77 12.48
C GLN A 117 -11.30 -3.74 11.98
N ASP A 118 -11.13 -4.23 10.76
CA ASP A 118 -12.03 -5.19 10.14
C ASP A 118 -11.21 -6.33 9.52
N PRO A 119 -11.19 -7.53 10.13
CA PRO A 119 -10.50 -8.68 9.55
C PRO A 119 -11.01 -9.07 8.16
N SER A 120 -12.23 -8.67 7.78
CA SER A 120 -12.80 -8.97 6.47
C SER A 120 -12.23 -8.14 5.31
N ASP A 121 -11.49 -7.06 5.61
CA ASP A 121 -10.73 -6.28 4.62
C ASP A 121 -9.51 -7.05 4.06
N LEU A 122 -9.15 -8.19 4.66
CA LEU A 122 -8.09 -9.08 4.20
C LEU A 122 -8.67 -10.43 3.80
N ALA A 123 -8.52 -10.80 2.53
CA ALA A 123 -8.89 -12.12 2.04
C ALA A 123 -7.72 -13.11 2.17
N HIS A 124 -7.94 -14.23 2.84
CA HIS A 124 -7.03 -15.36 2.94
C HIS A 124 -7.19 -16.34 1.76
N LEU A 125 -6.17 -17.18 1.52
CA LEU A 125 -6.14 -18.12 0.39
C LEU A 125 -7.39 -19.02 0.31
N ASP A 126 -7.83 -19.58 1.44
CA ASP A 126 -9.02 -20.44 1.49
C ASP A 126 -10.31 -19.69 1.12
N GLN A 127 -10.40 -18.40 1.49
CA GLN A 127 -11.54 -17.56 1.11
C GLN A 127 -11.51 -17.28 -0.39
N VAL A 128 -10.34 -17.01 -0.97
CA VAL A 128 -10.19 -16.85 -2.42
C VAL A 128 -10.60 -18.12 -3.17
N HIS A 129 -10.20 -19.31 -2.69
CA HIS A 129 -10.66 -20.59 -3.25
C HIS A 129 -12.18 -20.76 -3.15
N SER A 130 -12.76 -20.41 -2.00
CA SER A 130 -14.23 -20.46 -1.81
C SER A 130 -14.95 -19.52 -2.79
N ILE A 131 -14.45 -18.30 -2.97
CA ILE A 131 -14.99 -17.32 -3.93
C ILE A 131 -14.92 -17.88 -5.35
N VAL A 132 -13.76 -18.40 -5.78
CA VAL A 132 -13.60 -19.01 -7.11
C VAL A 132 -14.59 -20.16 -7.32
N SER A 133 -14.80 -21.02 -6.32
CA SER A 133 -15.79 -22.09 -6.38
C SER A 133 -17.22 -21.54 -6.55
N LYS A 134 -17.60 -20.50 -5.81
CA LYS A 134 -18.92 -19.86 -5.95
C LYS A 134 -19.11 -19.25 -7.34
N LEU A 135 -18.12 -18.53 -7.86
CA LEU A 135 -18.14 -17.96 -9.21
C LEU A 135 -18.29 -19.03 -10.28
N HIS A 136 -17.61 -20.18 -10.13
CA HIS A 136 -17.76 -21.33 -11.01
C HIS A 136 -19.19 -21.86 -11.07
N HIS A 137 -19.92 -21.82 -9.94
CA HIS A 137 -21.33 -22.23 -9.86
C HIS A 137 -22.32 -21.10 -10.20
N GLY A 138 -21.85 -19.99 -10.77
CA GLY A 138 -22.70 -18.91 -11.26
C GLY A 138 -23.09 -17.86 -10.22
N ASP A 139 -22.50 -17.87 -9.03
CA ASP A 139 -22.64 -16.79 -8.05
C ASP A 139 -22.07 -15.49 -8.63
N LYS A 140 -22.80 -14.38 -8.45
CA LYS A 140 -22.41 -13.03 -8.91
C LYS A 140 -22.25 -12.04 -7.75
N SER A 141 -22.28 -12.52 -6.50
CA SER A 141 -22.11 -11.69 -5.31
C SER A 141 -20.66 -11.28 -5.04
N TRP A 142 -19.70 -11.82 -5.82
CA TRP A 142 -18.28 -11.55 -5.66
C TRP A 142 -17.63 -11.15 -6.98
N GLN A 143 -16.57 -10.36 -6.87
CA GLN A 143 -15.65 -10.05 -7.97
C GLN A 143 -14.22 -10.16 -7.44
N ILE A 144 -13.32 -10.70 -8.26
CA ILE A 144 -11.89 -10.72 -7.96
C ILE A 144 -11.23 -9.78 -8.97
N ILE A 145 -10.56 -8.74 -8.48
CA ILE A 145 -9.85 -7.78 -9.33
C ILE A 145 -8.35 -8.03 -9.20
N ASP A 146 -7.67 -8.16 -10.33
CA ASP A 146 -6.22 -8.27 -10.40
C ASP A 146 -5.63 -7.00 -11.02
N SER A 147 -4.78 -6.31 -10.25
CA SER A 147 -4.22 -5.02 -10.63
C SER A 147 -2.88 -5.08 -11.36
N ARG A 148 -2.41 -6.29 -11.71
CA ARG A 148 -1.17 -6.47 -12.45
C ARG A 148 -1.32 -6.00 -13.90
N PRO A 149 -0.21 -5.64 -14.59
CA PRO A 149 -0.22 -5.37 -16.02
C PRO A 149 -0.79 -6.55 -16.84
N PRO A 150 -1.47 -6.28 -17.98
CA PRO A 150 -2.11 -7.32 -18.78
C PRO A 150 -1.20 -8.47 -19.20
N PRO A 151 0.07 -8.26 -19.62
CA PRO A 151 0.94 -9.38 -20.00
C PRO A 151 1.18 -10.38 -18.87
N ARG A 152 1.22 -9.92 -17.61
CA ARG A 152 1.36 -10.80 -16.43
C ARG A 152 0.06 -11.56 -16.15
N PHE A 153 -1.06 -10.86 -16.22
CA PHE A 153 -2.40 -11.44 -16.05
C PHE A 153 -2.70 -12.51 -17.09
N ASN A 154 -2.34 -12.26 -18.36
CA ASN A 154 -2.53 -13.19 -19.48
C ASN A 154 -1.51 -14.34 -19.49
N GLY A 155 -0.45 -14.25 -18.68
CA GLY A 155 0.62 -15.24 -18.63
C GLY A 155 1.58 -15.20 -19.82
N GLU A 156 1.74 -14.03 -20.43
CA GLU A 156 2.61 -13.77 -21.59
C GLU A 156 4.07 -13.50 -21.18
N VAL A 157 4.31 -13.14 -19.92
CA VAL A 157 5.64 -12.82 -19.38
C VAL A 157 5.88 -13.55 -18.06
N GLU A 158 7.13 -13.79 -17.72
CA GLU A 158 7.50 -14.44 -16.46
C GLU A 158 7.14 -13.56 -15.25
N GLU A 159 6.77 -14.20 -14.14
CA GLU A 159 6.50 -13.51 -12.89
C GLU A 159 7.81 -13.17 -12.16
N PRO A 160 7.98 -11.96 -11.60
CA PRO A 160 9.21 -11.57 -10.91
C PRO A 160 9.62 -12.49 -9.76
N ALA A 161 8.66 -13.18 -9.15
CA ALA A 161 8.88 -14.12 -8.05
C ALA A 161 9.04 -15.59 -8.52
N GLY A 162 9.11 -15.84 -9.83
CA GLY A 162 9.21 -17.20 -10.38
C GLY A 162 7.94 -18.04 -10.18
N THR A 163 6.81 -17.42 -9.87
CA THR A 163 5.52 -18.09 -9.67
C THR A 163 4.86 -18.46 -11.00
N ARG A 164 3.83 -19.31 -10.95
CA ARG A 164 3.02 -19.67 -12.12
C ARG A 164 2.48 -18.40 -12.81
N GLN A 165 2.64 -18.35 -14.12
CA GLN A 165 2.08 -17.30 -14.98
C GLN A 165 0.54 -17.35 -15.04
N GLY A 166 -0.08 -16.25 -15.44
CA GLY A 166 -1.53 -16.14 -15.60
C GLY A 166 -2.21 -15.56 -14.36
N HIS A 167 -3.50 -15.87 -14.19
CA HIS A 167 -4.36 -15.28 -13.17
C HIS A 167 -5.22 -16.31 -12.43
N ILE A 168 -5.92 -15.83 -11.40
CA ILE A 168 -6.94 -16.58 -10.65
C ILE A 168 -8.17 -16.72 -11.54
N PRO A 169 -8.76 -17.91 -11.74
CA PRO A 169 -9.97 -18.06 -12.56
C PRO A 169 -11.07 -17.09 -12.17
N TYR A 170 -11.79 -16.56 -13.17
CA TYR A 170 -12.87 -15.58 -13.03
C TYR A 170 -12.46 -14.19 -12.52
N SER A 171 -11.17 -13.92 -12.32
CA SER A 171 -10.73 -12.56 -12.01
C SER A 171 -10.83 -11.64 -13.22
N ILE A 172 -11.01 -10.36 -12.94
CA ILE A 172 -11.07 -9.27 -13.92
C ILE A 172 -9.75 -8.51 -13.81
N ASN A 173 -9.10 -8.26 -14.94
CA ASN A 173 -7.88 -7.45 -14.96
C ASN A 173 -8.24 -5.97 -14.99
N VAL A 174 -7.83 -5.24 -13.96
CA VAL A 174 -7.92 -3.78 -13.90
C VAL A 174 -6.57 -3.25 -13.46
N PRO A 175 -5.61 -3.05 -14.39
CA PRO A 175 -4.25 -2.64 -14.06
C PRO A 175 -4.27 -1.37 -13.20
N PHE A 176 -3.44 -1.31 -12.14
CA PHE A 176 -3.47 -0.16 -11.21
C PHE A 176 -3.19 1.18 -11.91
N THR A 177 -2.46 1.16 -13.03
CA THR A 177 -2.17 2.32 -13.87
C THR A 177 -3.43 2.97 -14.43
N GLU A 178 -4.53 2.22 -14.59
CA GLU A 178 -5.82 2.76 -14.99
C GLU A 178 -6.44 3.71 -13.95
N MET A 179 -5.95 3.68 -12.71
CA MET A 179 -6.39 4.61 -11.66
C MET A 179 -5.58 5.91 -11.66
N ILE A 180 -4.49 5.96 -12.43
CA ILE A 180 -3.53 7.07 -12.43
C ILE A 180 -3.78 7.94 -13.65
N ASP A 181 -3.85 9.25 -13.41
CA ASP A 181 -3.87 10.26 -14.45
C ASP A 181 -2.43 10.46 -14.98
N ALA A 182 -2.25 10.18 -16.27
CA ALA A 182 -0.93 10.18 -16.88
C ALA A 182 -0.29 11.58 -16.99
N GLU A 183 -1.08 12.65 -16.99
CA GLU A 183 -0.58 14.02 -17.12
C GLU A 183 -0.09 14.56 -15.77
N THR A 184 -0.85 14.28 -14.72
CA THR A 184 -0.61 14.79 -13.37
C THR A 184 0.21 13.84 -12.50
N GLY A 185 0.25 12.54 -12.86
CA GLY A 185 0.83 11.47 -12.06
C GLY A 185 0.03 11.13 -10.79
N GLY A 186 -1.14 11.77 -10.60
CA GLY A 186 -2.02 11.56 -9.46
C GLY A 186 -3.13 10.56 -9.74
N LEU A 187 -4.02 10.34 -8.77
CA LEU A 187 -5.26 9.59 -8.96
C LEU A 187 -6.20 10.35 -9.90
N LYS A 188 -6.88 9.60 -10.78
CA LYS A 188 -8.03 10.11 -11.55
C LYS A 188 -9.12 10.64 -10.62
N SER A 189 -9.96 11.54 -11.13
CA SER A 189 -11.15 12.01 -10.41
C SER A 189 -12.15 10.87 -10.20
N ASN A 190 -13.03 10.97 -9.18
CA ASN A 190 -14.07 9.97 -8.93
C ASN A 190 -14.98 9.74 -10.16
N GLU A 191 -15.25 10.79 -10.92
CA GLU A 191 -16.01 10.70 -12.18
C GLU A 191 -15.25 9.87 -13.22
N ALA A 192 -13.97 10.16 -13.45
CA ALA A 192 -13.14 9.40 -14.38
C ALA A 192 -12.93 7.94 -13.94
N LEU A 193 -12.89 7.68 -12.63
CA LEU A 193 -12.81 6.32 -12.08
C LEU A 193 -14.09 5.50 -12.28
N THR A 194 -15.25 6.14 -12.48
CA THR A 194 -16.50 5.42 -12.77
C THR A 194 -16.48 4.77 -14.15
N ALA A 195 -15.62 5.24 -15.06
CA ALA A 195 -15.45 4.71 -16.41
C ALA A 195 -14.39 3.59 -16.51
N VAL A 196 -13.70 3.29 -15.40
CA VAL A 196 -12.70 2.20 -15.30
C VAL A 196 -13.38 0.93 -14.82
#